data_AF-A0A6S7IR97-F1
#
_entry.id   AF-A0A6S7IR97-F1
#
_cell.length_a   1.000
_cell.length_b   1.000
_cell.length_c   1.000
_cell.angle_alpha   90.00
_cell.angle_beta   90.00
_cell.angle_gamma   90.00
#
_symmetry.space_group_name_H-M   'P 1'
#
loop_
_entity.id
_entity.type
_entity.pdbx_description
1 polymer ?
#
loop_
_entity_poly.entity_id
_entity_poly.type
_entity_poly.pdbx_seq_one_letter_code
_entity_poly.pdbx_strand_id
1 'polypeptide(L)'
;MAGFKIVALIASVTAQIGAFTALLLQLYGLILLWKIHEKQKKNTMLIALQNRRSYFLRKLKVLRQRRLRRRNRSCWFKPSRSDQWWIKMINGEAPDEFWMKNFRMTKESFLELETELKPYISPDPSSPNYRALDSAKKLAVTLYYLKDTGSLIMTANAFGIAVCTVSGVVVEVSNVISKVLGPKYLHLPVDENEMRKKVCEFETKFGIVQAFGCIDGTHVPILRPLKDPQD
;
A
#
# COMPACT_ATOMS: atom_id res chain seq x y z
N MET A 1 81.78 -33.15 22.52
CA MET A 1 80.83 -32.19 21.91
C MET A 1 79.57 -32.82 21.28
N ALA A 2 79.48 -34.15 21.06
CA ALA A 2 78.32 -34.78 20.41
C ALA A 2 77.06 -34.91 21.30
N GLY A 3 77.21 -35.22 22.59
CA GLY A 3 76.06 -35.43 23.50
C GLY A 3 75.18 -34.18 23.73
N PHE A 4 75.79 -32.99 23.76
CA PHE A 4 75.06 -31.73 23.97
C PHE A 4 74.15 -31.38 22.78
N LYS A 5 74.56 -31.73 21.55
CA LYS A 5 73.75 -31.52 20.34
C LYS A 5 72.52 -32.44 20.30
N ILE A 6 72.64 -33.67 20.81
CA ILE A 6 71.54 -34.66 20.85
C ILE A 6 70.48 -34.23 21.88
N VAL A 7 70.89 -33.79 23.06
CA VAL A 7 69.96 -33.31 24.10
C VAL A 7 69.19 -32.07 23.63
N ALA A 8 69.87 -31.13 22.98
CA ALA A 8 69.24 -29.95 22.38
C ALA A 8 68.25 -30.31 21.26
N LEU A 9 68.58 -31.32 20.44
CA LEU A 9 67.68 -31.81 19.39
C LEU A 9 66.40 -32.44 19.99
N ILE A 10 66.54 -33.27 21.02
CA ILE A 10 65.40 -33.91 21.70
C ILE A 10 64.48 -32.86 22.33
N ALA A 11 65.05 -31.86 23.02
CA ALA A 11 64.29 -30.77 23.61
C ALA A 11 63.55 -29.91 22.56
N SER A 12 64.18 -29.67 21.41
CA SER A 12 63.55 -28.98 20.28
C SER A 12 62.36 -29.78 19.72
N VAL A 13 62.51 -31.10 19.58
CA VAL A 13 61.45 -31.98 19.05
C VAL A 13 60.28 -32.09 20.01
N THR A 14 60.52 -32.23 21.32
CA THR A 14 59.43 -32.28 22.32
C THR A 14 58.69 -30.95 22.43
N ALA A 15 59.40 -29.81 22.30
CA ALA A 15 58.77 -28.49 22.24
C ALA A 15 57.90 -28.31 20.98
N GLN A 16 58.37 -28.79 19.82
CA GLN A 16 57.59 -28.77 18.58
C GLN A 16 56.33 -29.65 18.68
N ILE A 17 56.44 -30.86 19.23
CA ILE A 17 55.29 -31.75 19.47
C ILE A 17 54.27 -31.08 20.40
N GLY A 18 54.72 -30.44 21.48
CA GLY A 18 53.86 -29.69 22.39
C GLY A 18 53.15 -28.51 21.72
N ALA A 19 53.83 -27.80 20.82
CA ALA A 19 53.22 -26.72 20.04
C ALA A 19 52.15 -27.26 19.07
N PHE A 20 52.43 -28.37 18.39
CA PHE A 20 51.47 -29.02 17.49
C PHE A 20 50.22 -29.53 18.22
N THR A 21 50.37 -30.15 19.39
CA THR A 21 49.21 -30.62 20.18
C THR A 21 48.37 -29.45 20.70
N ALA A 22 49.02 -28.35 21.12
CA ALA A 22 48.33 -27.13 21.52
C ALA A 22 47.53 -26.51 20.35
N LEU A 23 48.12 -26.44 19.14
CA LEU A 23 47.44 -25.95 17.95
C LEU A 23 46.25 -26.85 17.55
N LEU A 24 46.40 -28.18 17.64
CA LEU A 24 45.31 -29.12 17.39
C LEU A 24 44.15 -28.93 18.37
N LEU A 25 44.43 -28.73 19.66
CA LEU A 25 43.41 -28.46 20.68
C LEU A 25 42.70 -27.12 20.45
N GLN A 26 43.45 -26.07 20.08
CA GLN A 26 42.87 -24.77 19.73
C GLN A 26 41.96 -24.86 18.50
N LEU A 27 42.39 -25.58 17.46
CA LEU A 27 41.62 -25.76 16.23
C LEU A 27 40.35 -26.57 16.49
N TYR A 28 40.42 -27.59 17.33
CA TYR A 28 39.25 -28.36 17.77
C TYR A 28 38.26 -27.50 18.58
N GLY A 29 38.77 -26.63 19.46
CA GLY A 29 37.97 -25.66 20.20
C GLY A 29 37.22 -24.68 19.28
N LEU A 30 37.88 -24.16 18.25
CA LEU A 30 37.26 -23.28 17.25
C LEU A 30 36.16 -23.99 16.45
N ILE A 31 36.36 -25.25 16.06
CA ILE A 31 35.34 -26.05 15.36
C ILE A 31 34.10 -26.26 16.24
N LEU A 32 34.29 -26.57 17.53
CA LEU A 32 33.19 -26.73 18.48
C LEU A 32 32.41 -25.42 18.67
N LEU A 33 33.10 -24.30 18.86
CA LEU A 33 32.48 -22.98 18.98
C LEU A 33 31.70 -22.59 17.73
N TRP A 34 32.27 -22.83 16.54
CA TRP A 34 31.58 -22.59 15.27
C TRP A 34 30.29 -23.41 15.17
N LYS A 35 30.35 -24.70 15.52
CA LYS A 35 29.18 -25.61 15.50
C LYS A 35 28.09 -25.18 16.50
N ILE A 36 28.48 -24.72 17.69
CA ILE A 36 27.55 -24.16 18.69
C ILE A 36 26.89 -22.88 18.16
N HIS A 37 27.69 -21.96 17.61
CA HIS A 37 27.21 -20.69 17.08
C HIS A 37 26.27 -20.89 15.88
N GLU A 38 26.58 -21.82 14.98
CA GLU A 38 25.71 -22.16 13.85
C GLU A 38 24.37 -22.76 14.31
N LYS A 39 24.40 -23.63 15.33
CA LYS A 39 23.17 -24.17 15.94
C LYS A 39 22.34 -23.07 16.60
N GLN A 40 22.96 -22.12 17.30
CA GLN A 40 22.28 -20.97 17.89
C GLN A 40 21.63 -20.07 16.82
N LYS A 41 22.31 -19.82 15.70
CA LYS A 41 21.76 -19.08 14.56
C LYS A 41 20.53 -19.79 13.95
N LYS A 42 20.60 -21.11 13.76
CA LYS A 42 19.46 -21.90 13.25
C LYS A 42 18.26 -21.87 14.21
N ASN A 43 18.50 -22.03 15.51
CA ASN A 43 17.44 -21.99 16.53
C ASN A 43 16.77 -20.61 16.64
N THR A 44 17.56 -19.53 16.62
CA THR A 44 17.00 -18.16 16.65
C THR A 44 16.17 -17.85 15.41
N MET A 45 16.63 -18.26 14.22
CA MET A 45 15.82 -18.16 12.99
C MET A 45 14.52 -18.96 13.09
N LEU A 46 14.55 -20.19 13.60
CA LEU A 46 13.35 -21.02 13.78
C LEU A 46 12.33 -20.36 14.72
N ILE A 47 12.79 -19.82 15.85
CA ILE A 47 11.93 -19.09 16.79
C ILE A 47 11.33 -17.84 16.12
N ALA A 48 12.13 -17.09 15.36
CA ALA A 48 11.63 -15.92 14.63
C ALA A 48 10.54 -16.29 13.60
N LEU A 49 10.73 -17.39 12.86
CA LEU A 49 9.75 -17.91 11.92
C LEU A 49 8.47 -18.38 12.63
N GLN A 50 8.60 -19.12 13.73
CA GLN A 50 7.46 -19.55 14.55
C GLN A 50 6.69 -18.35 15.12
N ASN A 51 7.39 -17.33 15.62
CA ASN A 51 6.77 -16.10 16.12
C ASN A 51 6.02 -15.34 15.02
N ARG A 52 6.60 -15.22 13.82
CA ARG A 52 5.92 -14.64 12.65
C ARG A 52 4.65 -15.42 12.29
N ARG A 53 4.73 -16.75 12.24
CA ARG A 53 3.58 -17.63 11.95
C ARG A 53 2.50 -17.48 13.03
N SER A 54 2.86 -17.53 14.31
CA SER A 54 1.93 -17.39 15.44
C SER A 54 1.26 -16.02 15.46
N TYR A 55 2.00 -14.94 15.19
CA TYR A 55 1.45 -13.59 15.03
C TYR A 55 0.43 -13.53 13.89
N PHE A 56 0.78 -14.08 12.73
CA PHE A 56 -0.09 -14.09 11.55
C PHE A 56 -1.39 -14.86 11.83
N LEU A 57 -1.29 -16.06 12.43
CA LEU A 57 -2.46 -16.84 12.83
C LEU A 57 -3.33 -16.11 13.86
N ARG A 58 -2.72 -15.45 14.85
CA ARG A 58 -3.44 -14.62 15.83
C ARG A 58 -4.18 -13.48 15.13
N LYS A 59 -3.53 -12.77 14.20
CA LYS A 59 -4.12 -11.70 13.41
C LYS A 59 -5.32 -12.21 12.61
N LEU A 60 -5.20 -13.35 11.93
CA LEU A 60 -6.32 -13.98 11.20
C LEU A 60 -7.47 -14.37 12.12
N LYS A 61 -7.19 -14.96 13.29
CA LYS A 61 -8.22 -15.32 14.29
C LYS A 61 -8.99 -14.10 14.77
N VAL A 62 -8.30 -13.00 15.07
CA VAL A 62 -8.92 -11.72 15.46
C VAL A 62 -9.80 -11.16 14.32
N LEU A 63 -9.31 -11.18 13.08
CA LEU A 63 -10.10 -10.72 11.92
C LEU A 63 -11.37 -11.58 11.71
N ARG A 64 -11.26 -12.91 11.87
CA ARG A 64 -12.40 -13.83 11.80
C ARG A 64 -13.40 -13.59 12.93
N GLN A 65 -12.94 -13.44 14.17
CA GLN A 65 -13.79 -13.11 15.31
C GLN A 65 -14.49 -11.76 15.14
N ARG A 66 -13.79 -10.73 14.63
CA ARG A 66 -14.41 -9.45 14.30
C ARG A 66 -15.49 -9.61 13.24
N ARG A 67 -15.28 -10.46 12.22
CA ARG A 67 -16.29 -10.75 11.19
C ARG A 67 -17.52 -11.47 11.78
N LEU A 68 -17.31 -12.46 12.63
CA LEU A 68 -18.41 -13.20 13.29
C LEU A 68 -19.17 -12.34 14.32
N ARG A 69 -18.48 -11.43 15.01
CA ARG A 69 -19.08 -10.48 15.96
C ARG A 69 -19.71 -9.25 15.30
N ARG A 70 -19.56 -9.07 13.98
CA ARG A 70 -20.32 -8.04 13.27
C ARG A 70 -21.78 -8.45 13.35
N ARG A 71 -22.56 -7.76 14.19
CA ARG A 71 -24.02 -7.81 14.11
C ARG A 71 -24.41 -7.49 12.67
N ASN A 72 -25.33 -8.28 12.12
CA ASN A 72 -26.01 -7.92 10.89
C ASN A 72 -26.58 -6.51 11.07
N ARG A 73 -26.31 -5.61 10.13
CA ARG A 73 -26.82 -4.25 10.25
C ARG A 73 -28.34 -4.31 10.18
N SER A 74 -29.01 -3.66 11.14
CA SER A 74 -30.48 -3.57 11.16
C SER A 74 -31.03 -2.61 10.11
N CYS A 75 -30.24 -1.62 9.69
CA CYS A 75 -30.58 -0.71 8.60
C CYS A 75 -29.35 -0.36 7.77
N TRP A 76 -29.55 -0.30 6.45
CA TRP A 76 -28.53 0.09 5.46
C TRP A 76 -28.78 1.50 4.92
N PHE A 77 -30.03 1.95 5.01
CA PHE A 77 -30.49 3.32 4.83
C PHE A 77 -30.72 3.96 6.20
N LYS A 78 -30.29 5.20 6.38
CA LYS A 78 -30.58 5.97 7.60
C LYS A 78 -31.86 6.77 7.35
N PRO A 79 -32.98 6.52 8.07
CA PRO A 79 -34.28 7.14 7.77
C PRO A 79 -34.27 8.66 7.74
N SER A 80 -33.35 9.31 8.47
CA SER A 80 -33.22 10.77 8.51
C SER A 80 -32.45 11.38 7.32
N ARG A 81 -31.80 10.56 6.49
CA ARG A 81 -31.02 11.03 5.33
C ARG A 81 -31.73 10.63 4.06
N SER A 82 -31.87 11.58 3.14
CA SER A 82 -32.56 11.40 1.87
C SER A 82 -31.56 11.31 0.73
N ASP A 83 -31.76 10.37 -0.20
CA ASP A 83 -31.02 10.28 -1.46
C ASP A 83 -31.80 10.89 -2.64
N GLN A 84 -32.89 11.60 -2.36
CA GLN A 84 -33.74 12.26 -3.35
C GLN A 84 -32.94 13.20 -4.26
N TRP A 85 -31.93 13.88 -3.73
CA TRP A 85 -31.04 14.71 -4.54
C TRP A 85 -30.35 13.89 -5.64
N TRP A 86 -29.76 12.74 -5.29
CA TRP A 86 -29.12 11.85 -6.25
C TRP A 86 -30.11 11.27 -7.26
N ILE A 87 -31.29 10.84 -6.80
CA ILE A 87 -32.35 10.28 -7.65
C ILE A 87 -32.78 11.30 -8.72
N LYS A 88 -33.00 12.56 -8.32
CA LYS A 88 -33.32 13.64 -9.26
C LYS A 88 -32.20 13.92 -10.26
N MET A 89 -30.95 13.92 -9.79
CA MET A 89 -29.77 14.10 -10.65
C MET A 89 -29.71 13.02 -11.75
N ILE A 90 -29.76 11.75 -11.38
CA ILE A 90 -29.61 10.64 -12.34
C ILE A 90 -30.80 10.54 -13.30
N ASN A 91 -32.02 10.83 -12.83
CA ASN A 91 -33.24 10.84 -13.64
C ASN A 91 -33.30 11.98 -14.67
N GLY A 92 -32.36 12.93 -14.63
CA GLY A 92 -32.34 14.06 -15.57
C GLY A 92 -33.28 15.20 -15.19
N GLU A 93 -33.73 15.26 -13.94
CA GLU A 93 -34.50 16.40 -13.42
C GLU A 93 -33.59 17.60 -13.06
N ALA A 94 -32.27 17.38 -12.99
CA ALA A 94 -31.30 18.42 -12.69
C ALA A 94 -30.65 19.00 -13.96
N PRO A 95 -30.37 20.32 -14.01
CA PRO A 95 -29.65 20.94 -15.12
C PRO A 95 -28.24 20.38 -15.30
N ASP A 96 -27.73 20.36 -16.53
CA ASP A 96 -26.39 19.83 -16.85
C ASP A 96 -25.25 20.56 -16.13
N GLU A 97 -25.43 21.86 -15.83
CA GLU A 97 -24.49 22.65 -15.02
C GLU A 97 -24.22 22.03 -13.65
N PHE A 98 -25.21 21.34 -13.06
CA PHE A 98 -25.06 20.69 -11.78
C PHE A 98 -24.15 19.47 -11.87
N TRP A 99 -24.03 18.81 -13.03
CA TRP A 99 -23.09 17.70 -13.21
C TRP A 99 -21.65 18.20 -13.17
N MET A 100 -21.34 19.26 -13.92
CA MET A 100 -20.01 19.89 -13.86
C MET A 100 -19.69 20.40 -12.46
N LYS A 101 -20.67 21.03 -11.80
CA LYS A 101 -20.48 21.54 -10.43
C LYS A 101 -20.30 20.46 -9.39
N ASN A 102 -20.93 19.29 -9.49
CA ASN A 102 -20.88 18.26 -8.44
C ASN A 102 -19.91 17.11 -8.74
N PHE A 103 -19.58 16.86 -10.00
CA PHE A 103 -18.76 15.73 -10.42
C PHE A 103 -17.58 16.11 -11.34
N ARG A 104 -17.45 17.39 -11.73
CA ARG A 104 -16.41 17.89 -12.67
C ARG A 104 -16.46 17.23 -14.06
N MET A 105 -17.62 16.69 -14.44
CA MET A 105 -17.87 16.06 -15.74
C MET A 105 -19.34 16.18 -16.11
N THR A 106 -19.67 16.00 -17.38
CA THR A 106 -21.06 15.97 -17.84
C THR A 106 -21.73 14.64 -17.49
N LYS A 107 -23.06 14.58 -17.63
CA LYS A 107 -23.83 13.35 -17.39
C LYS A 107 -23.41 12.24 -18.37
N GLU A 108 -23.15 12.59 -19.62
CA GLU A 108 -22.74 11.67 -20.67
C GLU A 108 -21.41 11.01 -20.33
N SER A 109 -20.38 11.81 -20.02
CA SER A 109 -19.07 11.29 -19.61
C SER A 109 -19.15 10.45 -18.33
N PHE A 110 -20.04 10.82 -17.40
CA PHE A 110 -20.29 10.02 -16.21
C PHE A 110 -20.88 8.65 -16.54
N LEU A 111 -21.85 8.57 -17.47
CA LEU A 111 -22.48 7.30 -17.88
C LEU A 111 -21.52 6.42 -18.69
N GLU A 112 -20.67 7.01 -19.53
CA GLU A 112 -19.59 6.30 -20.22
C GLU A 112 -18.61 5.69 -19.21
N LEU A 113 -18.19 6.48 -18.22
CA LEU A 113 -17.32 6.03 -17.15
C LEU A 113 -17.97 4.93 -16.30
N GLU A 114 -19.26 5.06 -15.99
CA GLU A 114 -20.04 4.04 -15.28
C GLU A 114 -20.06 2.74 -16.08
N THR A 115 -20.30 2.81 -17.38
CA THR A 115 -20.34 1.64 -18.26
C THR A 115 -19.01 0.91 -18.28
N GLU A 116 -17.88 1.63 -18.36
CA GLU A 116 -16.54 1.04 -18.34
C GLU A 116 -16.20 0.39 -16.98
N LEU A 117 -16.64 0.99 -15.87
CA LEU A 117 -16.33 0.51 -14.52
C LEU A 117 -17.33 -0.54 -13.99
N LYS A 118 -18.53 -0.60 -14.56
CA LYS A 118 -19.66 -1.45 -14.14
C LYS A 118 -19.27 -2.91 -13.85
N PRO A 119 -18.46 -3.60 -14.68
CA PRO A 119 -18.10 -4.99 -14.43
C PRO A 119 -17.33 -5.20 -13.11
N TYR A 120 -16.70 -4.16 -12.59
CA TYR A 120 -15.81 -4.23 -11.42
C TYR A 120 -16.46 -3.66 -10.15
N ILE A 121 -17.38 -2.70 -10.28
CA ILE A 121 -18.01 -2.02 -9.14
C ILE A 121 -19.45 -2.47 -8.86
N SER A 122 -20.03 -3.30 -9.73
CA SER A 122 -21.40 -3.80 -9.56
C SER A 122 -21.58 -4.46 -8.18
N PRO A 123 -22.70 -4.19 -7.48
CA PRO A 123 -22.93 -4.81 -6.19
C PRO A 123 -23.06 -6.33 -6.31
N ASP A 124 -22.46 -7.05 -5.37
CA ASP A 124 -22.63 -8.49 -5.23
C ASP A 124 -24.13 -8.81 -5.03
N PRO A 125 -24.76 -9.64 -5.88
CA PRO A 125 -26.17 -10.01 -5.75
C PRO A 125 -26.51 -10.67 -4.41
N SER A 126 -25.53 -11.30 -3.76
CA SER A 126 -25.69 -11.90 -2.42
C SER A 126 -25.58 -10.89 -1.28
N SER A 127 -25.13 -9.67 -1.57
CA SER A 127 -25.01 -8.59 -0.60
C SER A 127 -26.39 -7.98 -0.30
N PRO A 128 -26.79 -7.83 0.97
CA PRO A 128 -28.02 -7.13 1.35
C PRO A 128 -28.10 -5.68 0.84
N ASN A 129 -26.98 -5.10 0.41
CA ASN A 129 -26.87 -3.74 -0.12
C ASN A 129 -27.17 -3.62 -1.61
N TYR A 130 -27.37 -4.71 -2.33
CA TYR A 130 -27.41 -4.69 -3.79
C TYR A 130 -28.52 -3.79 -4.37
N ARG A 131 -29.64 -3.65 -3.65
CA ARG A 131 -30.76 -2.77 -4.07
C ARG A 131 -30.54 -1.29 -3.76
N ALA A 132 -29.70 -0.96 -2.77
CA ALA A 132 -29.53 0.40 -2.27
C ALA A 132 -28.34 1.14 -2.89
N LEU A 133 -27.38 0.39 -3.44
CA LEU A 133 -26.11 0.89 -3.98
C LEU A 133 -25.82 0.24 -5.32
N ASP A 134 -26.45 0.78 -6.37
CA ASP A 134 -26.08 0.46 -7.74
C ASP A 134 -24.69 1.01 -8.10
N SER A 135 -24.09 0.43 -9.13
CA SER A 135 -22.85 0.83 -9.80
C SER A 135 -22.76 2.35 -10.03
N ALA A 136 -23.78 2.96 -10.66
CA ALA A 136 -23.85 4.41 -10.85
C ALA A 136 -23.78 5.18 -9.53
N LYS A 137 -24.55 4.78 -8.52
CA LYS A 137 -24.56 5.44 -7.20
C LYS A 137 -23.21 5.31 -6.49
N LYS A 138 -22.53 4.16 -6.60
CA LYS A 138 -21.17 3.96 -6.04
C LYS A 138 -20.15 4.89 -6.69
N LEU A 139 -20.19 4.99 -8.02
CA LEU A 139 -19.31 5.89 -8.76
C LEU A 139 -19.56 7.35 -8.36
N ALA A 140 -20.82 7.77 -8.34
CA ALA A 140 -21.22 9.12 -7.94
C ALA A 140 -20.77 9.46 -6.52
N VAL A 141 -20.97 8.56 -5.54
CA VAL A 141 -20.48 8.74 -4.17
C VAL A 141 -18.98 9.00 -4.14
N THR A 142 -18.22 8.26 -4.95
CA THR A 142 -16.76 8.37 -5.00
C THR A 142 -16.32 9.69 -5.64
N LEU A 143 -16.86 10.02 -6.82
CA LEU A 143 -16.52 11.27 -7.52
C LEU A 143 -16.92 12.51 -6.70
N TYR A 144 -18.09 12.49 -6.06
CA TYR A 144 -18.55 13.57 -5.20
C TYR A 144 -17.61 13.78 -4.00
N TYR A 145 -17.10 12.70 -3.42
CA TYR A 145 -16.10 12.78 -2.35
C TYR A 145 -14.76 13.34 -2.84
N LEU A 146 -14.28 12.87 -4.00
CA LEU A 146 -12.97 13.24 -4.55
C LEU A 146 -12.94 14.70 -5.04
N LYS A 147 -14.06 15.20 -5.59
CA LYS A 147 -14.15 16.56 -6.13
C LYS A 147 -13.69 17.64 -5.13
N ASP A 148 -14.21 17.60 -3.91
CA ASP A 148 -14.09 18.70 -2.94
C ASP A 148 -13.18 18.35 -1.75
N THR A 149 -12.29 17.35 -1.88
CA THR A 149 -11.54 16.79 -0.73
C THR A 149 -12.47 16.52 0.46
N GLY A 150 -13.64 15.94 0.16
CA GLY A 150 -14.85 16.14 0.94
C GLY A 150 -14.88 15.44 2.30
N SER A 151 -15.83 15.88 3.14
CA SER A 151 -16.18 15.17 4.38
C SER A 151 -17.03 13.94 4.07
N LEU A 152 -16.60 12.77 4.56
CA LEU A 152 -17.39 11.53 4.48
C LEU A 152 -18.81 11.69 5.03
N ILE A 153 -19.01 12.60 6.00
CA ILE A 153 -20.32 12.87 6.59
C ILE A 153 -21.22 13.60 5.58
N MET A 154 -20.69 14.59 4.87
CA MET A 154 -21.44 15.35 3.88
C MET A 154 -21.85 14.47 2.70
N THR A 155 -20.92 13.66 2.18
CA THR A 155 -21.23 12.66 1.14
C THR A 155 -22.29 11.69 1.64
N ALA A 156 -22.17 11.19 2.88
CA ALA A 156 -23.15 10.26 3.43
C ALA A 156 -24.56 10.88 3.56
N ASN A 157 -24.64 12.17 3.91
CA ASN A 157 -25.90 12.92 3.97
C ASN A 157 -26.52 13.10 2.58
N ALA A 158 -25.73 13.49 1.57
CA ALA A 158 -26.20 13.75 0.21
C ALA A 158 -26.75 12.50 -0.49
N PHE A 159 -26.16 11.33 -0.21
CA PHE A 159 -26.54 10.07 -0.85
C PHE A 159 -27.43 9.16 0.01
N GLY A 160 -27.87 9.62 1.19
CA GLY A 160 -28.77 8.83 2.05
C GLY A 160 -28.15 7.57 2.67
N ILE A 161 -26.82 7.47 2.74
CA ILE A 161 -26.09 6.25 3.16
C ILE A 161 -25.34 6.43 4.48
N ALA A 162 -24.88 5.31 5.06
CA ALA A 162 -24.05 5.33 6.26
C ALA A 162 -22.61 5.78 5.94
N VAL A 163 -21.98 6.54 6.85
CA VAL A 163 -20.61 7.07 6.70
C VAL A 163 -19.59 5.94 6.46
N CYS A 164 -19.73 4.82 7.19
CA CYS A 164 -18.86 3.66 7.01
C CYS A 164 -19.03 2.99 5.64
N THR A 165 -20.22 3.12 5.02
CA THR A 165 -20.46 2.63 3.66
C THR A 165 -19.80 3.55 2.64
N VAL A 166 -19.90 4.88 2.80
CA VAL A 166 -19.17 5.85 1.95
C VAL A 166 -17.68 5.53 1.96
N SER A 167 -17.07 5.41 3.14
CA SER A 167 -15.63 5.12 3.26
C SER A 167 -15.24 3.83 2.54
N GLY A 168 -16.05 2.77 2.67
CA GLY A 168 -15.81 1.51 1.97
C GLY A 168 -15.91 1.65 0.44
N VAL A 169 -16.96 2.31 -0.03
CA VAL A 169 -17.22 2.52 -1.47
C VAL A 169 -16.13 3.39 -2.11
N VAL A 170 -15.73 4.49 -1.46
CA VAL A 170 -14.67 5.38 -1.96
C VAL A 170 -13.38 4.61 -2.18
N VAL A 171 -12.97 3.79 -1.21
CA VAL A 171 -11.75 2.97 -1.31
C VAL A 171 -11.89 1.91 -2.41
N GLU A 172 -13.02 1.20 -2.46
CA GLU A 172 -13.31 0.19 -3.47
C GLU A 172 -13.20 0.77 -4.88
N VAL A 173 -13.97 1.83 -5.17
CA VAL A 173 -14.05 2.44 -6.50
C VAL A 173 -12.73 3.12 -6.88
N SER A 174 -12.05 3.81 -5.96
CA SER A 174 -10.75 4.45 -6.25
C SER A 174 -9.68 3.43 -6.63
N ASN A 175 -9.68 2.27 -5.99
CA ASN A 175 -8.77 1.17 -6.35
C ASN A 175 -9.09 0.62 -7.74
N VAL A 176 -10.38 0.46 -8.07
CA VAL A 176 -10.81 0.01 -9.39
C VAL A 176 -10.42 1.03 -10.46
N ILE A 177 -10.69 2.32 -10.25
CA ILE A 177 -10.29 3.41 -11.16
C ILE A 177 -8.79 3.35 -11.42
N SER A 178 -7.97 3.29 -10.37
CA SER A 178 -6.51 3.23 -10.50
C SER A 178 -6.04 1.99 -11.27
N LYS A 179 -6.71 0.84 -11.07
CA LYS A 179 -6.34 -0.42 -11.72
C LYS A 179 -6.76 -0.49 -13.19
N VAL A 180 -7.96 -0.01 -13.52
CA VAL A 180 -8.57 -0.14 -14.85
C VAL A 180 -8.19 1.04 -15.74
N LEU A 181 -8.33 2.26 -15.22
CA LEU A 181 -8.12 3.49 -15.99
C LEU A 181 -6.70 4.02 -15.89
N GLY A 182 -5.98 3.70 -14.81
CA GLY A 182 -4.58 4.10 -14.61
C GLY A 182 -3.70 3.77 -15.82
N PRO A 183 -3.63 2.50 -16.28
CA PRO A 183 -2.81 2.14 -17.44
C PRO A 183 -3.27 2.77 -18.77
N LYS A 184 -4.54 3.18 -18.87
CA LYS A 184 -5.15 3.74 -20.08
C LYS A 184 -4.83 5.22 -20.27
N TYR A 185 -4.72 5.97 -19.16
CA TYR A 185 -4.55 7.44 -19.20
C TYR A 185 -3.23 7.92 -18.61
N LEU A 186 -2.59 7.16 -17.72
CA LEU A 186 -1.32 7.53 -17.09
C LEU A 186 -0.16 6.83 -17.81
N HIS A 187 0.45 7.54 -18.75
CA HIS A 187 1.68 7.11 -19.41
C HIS A 187 2.86 7.87 -18.79
N LEU A 188 3.65 7.16 -17.97
CA LEU A 188 4.88 7.68 -17.42
C LEU A 188 6.05 7.34 -18.34
N PRO A 189 7.06 8.23 -18.46
CA PRO A 189 8.24 7.95 -19.26
C PRO A 189 8.96 6.73 -18.68
N VAL A 190 9.24 5.74 -19.51
CA VAL A 190 9.90 4.49 -19.09
C VAL A 190 11.40 4.58 -19.29
N ASP A 191 11.82 5.24 -20.37
CA ASP A 191 13.23 5.36 -20.75
C ASP A 191 13.83 6.70 -20.33
N GLU A 192 15.14 6.70 -20.07
CA GLU A 192 15.88 7.91 -19.72
C GLU A 192 15.80 8.97 -20.83
N ASN A 193 15.84 8.54 -22.10
CA ASN A 193 15.71 9.43 -23.25
C ASN A 193 14.35 10.10 -23.32
N GLU A 194 13.28 9.35 -23.04
CA GLU A 194 11.91 9.88 -23.01
C GLU A 194 11.72 10.85 -21.84
N MET A 195 12.28 10.52 -20.68
CA MET A 195 12.28 11.39 -19.51
C MET A 195 13.02 12.71 -19.79
N ARG A 196 14.24 12.65 -20.34
CA ARG A 196 15.02 13.85 -20.71
C ARG A 196 14.25 14.72 -21.70
N LYS A 197 13.60 14.11 -22.69
CA LYS A 197 12.75 14.82 -23.66
C LYS A 197 11.59 15.53 -22.95
N LYS A 198 10.87 14.85 -22.05
CA LYS A 198 9.75 15.43 -21.30
C LYS A 198 10.18 16.56 -20.38
N VAL A 199 11.33 16.43 -19.71
CA VAL A 199 11.90 17.50 -18.88
C VAL A 199 12.24 18.72 -19.72
N CYS A 200 12.89 18.53 -20.87
CA CYS A 200 13.22 19.63 -21.78
C CYS A 200 11.97 20.32 -22.36
N GLU A 201 10.94 19.54 -22.74
CA GLU A 201 9.65 20.07 -23.18
C GLU A 201 8.99 20.94 -22.09
N PHE A 202 9.04 20.48 -20.84
CA PHE A 202 8.44 21.19 -19.71
C PHE A 202 9.22 22.45 -19.34
N GLU A 203 10.56 22.38 -19.31
CA GLU A 203 11.44 23.52 -19.07
C GLU A 203 11.25 24.60 -20.14
N THR A 204 11.20 24.20 -21.41
CA THR A 204 11.00 25.13 -22.54
C THR A 204 9.65 25.83 -22.46
N LYS A 205 8.60 25.13 -22.02
CA LYS A 205 7.23 25.65 -22.00
C LYS A 205 6.89 26.45 -20.73
N PHE A 206 7.40 26.03 -19.58
CA PHE A 206 7.01 26.57 -18.27
C PHE A 206 8.18 27.22 -17.50
N GLY A 207 9.42 27.09 -17.97
CA GLY A 207 10.62 27.61 -17.30
C GLY A 207 11.03 26.85 -16.03
N ILE A 208 10.41 25.68 -15.77
CA ILE A 208 10.68 24.89 -14.57
C ILE A 208 11.66 23.77 -14.93
N VAL A 209 12.88 23.87 -14.42
CA VAL A 209 13.93 22.87 -14.60
C VAL A 209 13.60 21.58 -13.85
N GLN A 210 14.03 20.43 -14.40
CA GLN A 210 13.90 19.10 -13.77
C GLN A 210 12.46 18.65 -13.45
N ALA A 211 11.44 19.31 -13.98
CA ALA A 211 10.05 18.87 -13.91
C ALA A 211 9.64 18.22 -15.24
N PHE A 212 8.86 17.15 -15.20
CA PHE A 212 8.35 16.46 -16.40
C PHE A 212 6.80 16.44 -16.47
N GLY A 213 6.15 17.01 -15.46
CA GLY A 213 4.71 17.04 -15.35
C GLY A 213 4.25 17.80 -14.11
N CYS A 214 2.95 18.10 -14.06
CA CYS A 214 2.29 18.75 -12.95
C CYS A 214 1.07 17.93 -12.53
N ILE A 215 0.83 17.86 -11.21
CA ILE A 215 -0.39 17.29 -10.64
C ILE A 215 -1.17 18.46 -10.05
N ASP A 216 -2.36 18.71 -10.56
CA ASP A 216 -3.22 19.75 -10.03
C ASP A 216 -3.84 19.33 -8.67
N GLY A 217 -4.05 20.30 -7.77
CA GLY A 217 -4.91 20.14 -6.60
C GLY A 217 -4.37 19.35 -5.40
N THR A 218 -3.08 19.03 -5.31
CA THR A 218 -2.53 18.34 -4.13
C THR A 218 -1.36 19.10 -3.51
N HIS A 219 -1.55 19.62 -2.29
CA HIS A 219 -0.43 20.10 -1.47
C HIS A 219 0.41 18.89 -1.06
N VAL A 220 1.48 18.59 -1.81
CA VAL A 220 2.44 17.55 -1.42
C VAL A 220 3.23 18.09 -0.23
N PRO A 221 3.10 17.51 0.98
CA PRO A 221 3.86 17.97 2.12
C PRO A 221 5.35 17.65 1.86
N ILE A 222 6.13 18.69 1.60
CA ILE A 222 7.58 18.59 1.49
C ILE A 222 8.13 18.49 2.91
N LEU A 223 8.79 17.38 3.23
CA LEU A 223 9.56 17.27 4.46
C LEU A 223 10.75 18.22 4.35
N ARG A 224 10.91 19.08 5.36
CA ARG A 224 12.07 19.97 5.47
C ARG A 224 13.35 19.13 5.37
N PRO A 225 14.31 19.52 4.50
CA PRO A 225 15.58 18.81 4.39
C PRO A 225 16.33 18.85 5.73
N LEU A 226 17.07 17.77 6.03
CA LEU A 226 17.85 17.64 7.27
C LEU A 226 19.10 18.52 7.29
N LYS A 227 19.61 18.88 6.10
CA LYS A 227 20.69 19.85 5.91
C LYS A 227 20.09 21.17 5.43
N ASP A 228 20.63 22.25 5.98
CA ASP A 228 20.29 23.64 5.65
C ASP A 228 18.78 23.91 5.60
N PRO A 229 18.07 23.69 6.73
CA PRO A 229 16.61 23.84 6.80
C PRO A 229 16.10 25.28 6.63
N GLN A 230 17.00 26.25 6.44
CA GLN A 230 16.73 27.67 6.28
C GLN A 230 17.00 28.19 4.86
N ASP A 231 17.64 27.37 4.00
CA ASP A 231 17.79 27.63 2.57
C ASP A 231 16.58 27.08 1.80
#